data_AF-A0A7X3S6P8-F1
#
_entry.id   AF-A0A7X3S6P8-F1
#
_cell.length_a   1.000
_cell.length_b   1.000
_cell.length_c   1.000
_cell.angle_alpha   90.00
_cell.angle_beta   90.00
_cell.angle_gamma   90.00
#
_symmetry.space_group_name_H-M   'P 1'
#
loop_
_entity.id
_entity.type
_entity.pdbx_description
1 polymer ?
#
loop_
_entity_poly.entity_id
_entity_poly.type
_entity_poly.pdbx_seq_one_letter_code
_entity_poly.pdbx_strand_id
1 'polypeptide(L)'
;MEKATGQGTGRVLARSPADQNGSDRETGRPDRLADQPDALDAMDPEPIIGLHRDRQILAFSRENFPAWWRKRGPALQPEVAKHKVVLFPSCMVNYQATDIGKATVQVLAKNRVEVVVPEGQRCCSMPSFDLGDTETMAQTATHHLQLFLPYLQQGYD
;
A
#
# COMPACT_ATOMS: atom_id res chain seq x y z
N MET A 1 -46.73 -19.20 -41.17
CA MET A 1 -47.23 -18.81 -39.83
C MET A 1 -46.02 -18.56 -38.96
N GLU A 2 -45.70 -17.40 -38.43
CA GLU A 2 -46.06 -15.99 -38.63
C GLU A 2 -44.95 -15.24 -37.86
N LYS A 3 -44.37 -14.19 -38.45
CA LYS A 3 -43.41 -13.32 -37.76
C LYS A 3 -44.17 -12.42 -36.78
N ALA A 4 -43.65 -12.25 -35.57
CA ALA A 4 -44.00 -11.12 -34.72
C ALA A 4 -42.73 -10.47 -34.16
N THR A 5 -42.40 -9.32 -34.76
CA THR A 5 -41.45 -8.32 -34.31
C THR A 5 -42.06 -7.54 -33.14
N GLY A 6 -41.32 -7.37 -32.05
CA GLY A 6 -41.74 -6.56 -30.90
C GLY A 6 -40.61 -5.63 -30.44
N GLN A 7 -40.75 -4.35 -30.81
CA GLN A 7 -39.91 -3.24 -30.37
C GLN A 7 -40.06 -2.99 -28.86
N GLY A 8 -38.96 -2.82 -28.14
CA GLY A 8 -38.93 -2.47 -26.72
C GLY A 8 -38.03 -1.27 -26.49
N THR A 9 -38.65 -0.10 -26.39
CA THR A 9 -38.08 1.24 -26.22
C THR A 9 -37.12 1.36 -25.03
N GLY A 10 -35.94 1.96 -25.28
CA GLY A 10 -35.02 2.39 -24.24
C GLY A 10 -35.68 3.41 -23.30
N ARG A 11 -35.74 3.07 -22.02
CA ARG A 11 -36.18 3.99 -20.96
C ARG A 11 -34.94 4.43 -20.20
N VAL A 12 -34.43 5.60 -20.58
CA VAL A 12 -33.48 6.36 -19.76
C VAL A 12 -34.21 6.66 -18.45
N LEU A 13 -33.78 6.01 -17.37
CA LEU A 13 -34.28 6.32 -16.04
C LEU A 13 -33.80 7.72 -15.67
N ALA A 14 -34.76 8.64 -15.56
CA ALA A 14 -34.54 9.98 -15.06
C ALA A 14 -33.90 9.90 -13.67
N ARG A 15 -32.84 10.70 -13.46
CA ARG A 15 -32.15 10.82 -12.16
C ARG A 15 -33.14 11.34 -11.11
N SER A 16 -33.10 10.73 -9.94
CA SER A 16 -33.88 11.12 -8.75
C SER A 16 -33.55 12.56 -8.33
N PRO A 17 -34.49 13.36 -7.82
CA PRO A 17 -34.29 14.78 -7.50
C PRO A 17 -33.35 15.06 -6.30
N ALA A 18 -32.71 14.04 -5.73
CA ALA A 18 -31.88 14.17 -4.53
C ALA A 18 -30.41 14.55 -4.80
N ASP A 19 -30.00 14.68 -6.06
CA ASP A 19 -28.59 14.81 -6.45
C ASP A 19 -28.17 16.26 -6.79
N GLN A 20 -28.90 17.24 -6.25
CA GLN A 20 -28.64 18.67 -6.49
C GLN A 20 -28.83 19.47 -5.20
N ASN A 21 -27.82 19.44 -4.33
CA ASN A 21 -27.39 20.61 -3.56
C ASN A 21 -26.14 20.28 -2.74
N GLY A 22 -25.01 20.84 -3.16
CA GLY A 22 -23.84 20.99 -2.30
C GLY A 22 -24.10 22.08 -1.26
N SER A 23 -23.69 21.82 -0.02
CA SER A 23 -23.06 22.76 0.91
C SER A 23 -22.97 22.08 2.28
N ASP A 24 -21.73 21.99 2.77
CA ASP A 24 -21.33 22.13 4.16
C ASP A 24 -22.17 21.38 5.22
N ARG A 25 -21.66 20.21 5.64
CA ARG A 25 -21.67 19.70 7.03
C ARG A 25 -21.11 18.26 7.07
N GLU A 26 -19.80 18.10 6.92
CA GLU A 26 -19.12 16.94 7.51
C GLU A 26 -18.86 17.22 8.99
N THR A 27 -19.86 16.94 9.81
CA THR A 27 -19.71 16.89 11.27
C THR A 27 -19.42 15.46 11.66
N GLY A 28 -18.19 15.19 12.10
CA GLY A 28 -17.89 14.07 12.99
C GLY A 28 -17.47 12.77 12.32
N ARG A 29 -16.25 12.72 11.77
CA ARG A 29 -15.46 11.48 11.72
C ARG A 29 -14.29 11.64 12.69
N PRO A 30 -14.24 10.94 13.82
CA PRO A 30 -13.13 11.06 14.75
C PRO A 30 -11.93 10.29 14.17
N ASP A 31 -10.98 11.03 13.60
CA ASP A 31 -9.68 10.55 13.12
C ASP A 31 -8.79 10.12 14.29
N ARG A 32 -9.14 8.99 14.90
CA ARG A 32 -8.53 8.53 16.17
C ARG A 32 -7.21 7.77 15.99
N LEU A 33 -6.41 8.12 14.97
CA LEU A 33 -5.05 7.58 14.80
C LEU A 33 -3.95 8.66 14.88
N ALA A 34 -4.32 9.94 15.00
CA ALA A 34 -3.39 11.07 14.89
C ALA A 34 -2.93 11.68 16.24
N ASP A 35 -3.18 11.02 17.37
CA ASP A 35 -2.88 11.61 18.70
C ASP A 35 -1.86 10.79 19.50
N GLN A 36 -0.76 10.43 18.86
CA GLN A 36 0.47 10.14 19.59
C GLN A 36 1.47 11.23 19.23
N PRO A 37 1.90 12.07 20.19
CA PRO A 37 2.96 13.04 19.93
C PRO A 37 4.22 12.23 19.63
N ASP A 38 4.58 12.17 18.35
CA ASP A 38 5.84 11.59 17.94
C ASP A 38 6.96 12.58 18.27
N ALA A 39 8.18 12.05 18.38
CA ALA A 39 9.32 12.82 18.88
C ALA A 39 9.75 13.99 17.97
N LEU A 40 8.99 14.26 16.90
CA LEU A 40 9.20 15.39 15.98
C LEU A 40 8.57 16.68 16.52
N ASP A 41 7.56 16.61 17.39
CA ASP A 41 6.97 17.79 18.05
C ASP A 41 7.93 18.50 19.03
N ALA A 42 9.04 17.85 19.40
CA ALA A 42 10.06 18.39 20.29
C ALA A 42 11.26 19.01 19.55
N MET A 43 11.23 19.06 18.21
CA MET A 43 12.30 19.65 17.41
C MET A 43 11.87 21.06 16.95
N ASP A 44 12.53 22.08 17.49
CA ASP A 44 12.28 23.50 17.22
C ASP A 44 12.25 23.75 15.69
N PRO A 45 11.15 24.25 15.11
CA PRO A 45 10.99 24.36 13.66
C PRO A 45 11.67 25.63 13.15
N GLU A 46 13.00 25.61 13.08
CA GLU A 46 13.66 26.47 12.11
C GLU A 46 13.08 26.11 10.73
N PRO A 47 12.50 27.07 9.99
CA PRO A 47 11.86 26.78 8.72
C PRO A 47 12.91 26.21 7.77
N ILE A 48 12.77 24.92 7.46
CA ILE A 48 13.47 24.32 6.32
C ILE A 48 12.93 25.08 5.09
N ILE A 49 13.77 25.95 4.54
CA ILE A 49 13.40 26.97 3.56
C ILE A 49 12.56 26.34 2.45
N GLY A 50 11.33 26.84 2.28
CA GLY A 50 10.40 26.41 1.21
C GLY A 50 9.32 25.41 1.63
N LEU A 51 9.33 24.89 2.86
CA LEU A 51 8.25 24.04 3.36
C LEU A 51 7.21 24.86 4.14
N HIS A 52 5.94 24.73 3.74
CA HIS A 52 4.83 25.38 4.46
C HIS A 52 4.72 24.80 5.88
N ARG A 53 4.47 25.65 6.89
CA ARG A 53 4.42 25.24 8.31
C ARG A 53 3.33 24.19 8.57
N ASP A 54 2.20 24.32 7.88
CA ASP A 54 1.09 23.38 8.02
C ASP A 54 1.23 22.14 7.12
N ARG A 55 2.42 21.92 6.53
CA ARG A 55 2.65 20.73 5.71
C ARG A 55 2.65 19.50 6.61
N GLN A 56 1.63 18.66 6.46
CA GLN A 56 1.63 17.34 7.08
C GLN A 56 2.66 16.45 6.38
N ILE A 57 3.65 16.01 7.15
CA ILE A 57 4.69 15.08 6.72
C ILE A 57 4.45 13.77 7.47
N LEU A 58 4.47 12.67 6.75
CA LEU A 58 4.45 11.35 7.38
C LEU A 58 5.75 11.15 8.14
N ALA A 59 5.65 10.92 9.45
CA ALA A 59 6.79 10.68 10.29
C ALA A 59 7.51 9.36 9.94
N PHE A 60 8.83 9.38 10.08
CA PHE A 60 9.62 8.15 9.97
C PHE A 60 9.43 7.28 11.20
N SER A 61 9.16 6.00 10.98
CA SER A 61 9.11 4.98 12.01
C SER A 61 10.49 4.78 12.65
N ARG A 62 10.54 4.76 14.00
CA ARG A 62 11.77 4.49 14.77
C ARG A 62 12.42 3.16 14.41
N GLU A 63 11.61 2.14 14.14
CA GLU A 63 12.05 0.84 13.66
C GLU A 63 11.45 0.60 12.26
N ASN A 64 12.31 0.48 11.25
CA ASN A 64 11.87 0.17 9.89
C ASN A 64 11.36 -1.28 9.77
N PHE A 65 10.49 -1.53 8.80
CA PHE A 65 9.87 -2.84 8.60
C PHE A 65 10.89 -3.97 8.32
N PRO A 66 11.94 -3.78 7.48
CA PRO A 66 12.93 -4.83 7.23
C PRO A 66 13.69 -5.25 8.50
N ALA A 67 14.08 -4.29 9.35
CA ALA A 67 14.75 -4.56 10.61
C ALA A 67 13.84 -5.33 11.57
N TRP A 68 12.57 -4.94 11.67
CA TRP A 68 11.57 -5.67 12.44
C TRP A 68 11.37 -7.10 11.91
N TRP A 69 11.24 -7.27 10.59
CA TRP A 69 11.03 -8.56 9.95
C TRP A 69 12.16 -9.54 10.25
N ARG A 70 13.42 -9.08 10.14
CA ARG A 70 14.61 -9.88 10.45
C ARG A 70 14.66 -10.35 11.91
N LYS A 71 14.15 -9.55 12.86
CA LYS A 71 14.06 -9.94 14.28
C LYS A 71 12.94 -10.94 14.54
N ARG A 72 11.82 -10.82 13.84
CA ARG A 72 10.64 -11.69 14.02
C ARG A 72 10.89 -13.10 13.49
N GLY A 73 11.49 -13.20 12.30
CA GLY A 73 11.56 -14.46 11.56
C GLY A 73 10.25 -14.83 10.85
N PRO A 74 10.18 -16.01 10.21
CA PRO A 74 9.02 -16.46 9.43
C PRO A 74 7.74 -16.48 10.27
N ALA A 75 6.63 -16.02 9.68
CA ALA A 75 5.39 -15.86 10.42
C ALA A 75 4.65 -17.19 10.70
N LEU A 76 4.96 -18.25 9.94
CA LEU A 76 4.40 -19.60 10.03
C LEU A 76 5.42 -20.63 9.53
N GLN A 77 5.33 -21.85 10.05
CA GLN A 77 6.06 -22.98 9.46
C GLN A 77 5.38 -23.45 8.15
N PRO A 78 6.15 -23.82 7.11
CA PRO A 78 5.62 -24.17 5.78
C PRO A 78 4.60 -25.31 5.81
N GLU A 79 4.74 -26.23 6.76
CA GLU A 79 3.90 -27.43 6.93
C GLU A 79 2.45 -27.14 7.35
N VAL A 80 2.16 -25.96 7.89
CA VAL A 80 0.81 -25.54 8.31
C VAL A 80 0.17 -24.57 7.31
N ALA A 81 0.98 -24.01 6.40
CA ALA A 81 0.53 -23.00 5.46
C ALA A 81 -0.31 -23.61 4.33
N LYS A 82 -1.43 -22.96 4.00
CA LYS A 82 -2.28 -23.31 2.85
C LYS A 82 -1.89 -22.56 1.59
N HIS A 83 -1.30 -21.38 1.75
CA HIS A 83 -0.88 -20.49 0.68
C HIS A 83 0.49 -19.89 1.01
N LYS A 84 1.21 -19.42 0.00
CA LYS A 84 2.55 -18.88 0.12
C LYS A 84 2.64 -17.58 -0.67
N VAL A 85 3.14 -16.52 -0.05
CA VAL A 85 3.26 -15.21 -0.69
C VAL A 85 4.61 -14.57 -0.44
N VAL A 86 5.12 -13.90 -1.47
CA VAL A 86 6.24 -12.98 -1.34
C VAL A 86 5.71 -11.58 -1.12
N LEU A 87 6.05 -10.96 0.01
CA LEU A 87 5.64 -9.60 0.30
C LEU A 87 6.69 -8.61 -0.24
N PHE A 88 6.24 -7.73 -1.14
CA PHE A 88 6.97 -6.55 -1.61
C PHE A 88 6.47 -5.29 -0.86
N PRO A 89 7.08 -4.90 0.27
CA PRO A 89 6.70 -3.68 0.97
C PRO A 89 7.15 -2.44 0.19
N SER A 90 6.27 -1.45 0.09
CA SER A 90 6.63 -0.14 -0.48
C SER A 90 7.62 0.61 0.41
N CYS A 91 8.23 1.67 -0.12
CA CYS A 91 9.09 2.56 0.66
C CYS A 91 8.35 3.17 1.87
N MET A 92 7.08 3.52 1.73
CA MET A 92 6.26 4.03 2.83
C MET A 92 6.08 2.97 3.92
N VAL A 93 5.75 1.74 3.55
CA VAL A 93 5.62 0.63 4.51
C VAL A 93 6.96 0.32 5.18
N ASN A 94 8.08 0.47 4.45
CA ASN A 94 9.39 0.24 5.02
C ASN A 94 9.78 1.26 6.09
N TYR A 95 9.42 2.54 5.90
CA TYR A 95 10.02 3.62 6.67
C TYR A 95 9.06 4.53 7.42
N GLN A 96 7.80 4.64 7.00
CA GLN A 96 6.84 5.60 7.56
C GLN A 96 5.66 4.86 8.20
N ALA A 97 4.91 4.08 7.41
CA ALA A 97 3.75 3.31 7.84
C ALA A 97 4.10 1.83 8.11
N THR A 98 5.06 1.61 9.01
CA THR A 98 5.59 0.26 9.28
C THR A 98 4.58 -0.64 9.98
N ASP A 99 3.69 -0.05 10.76
CA ASP A 99 2.54 -0.70 11.40
C ASP A 99 1.64 -1.43 10.38
N ILE A 100 1.39 -0.83 9.21
CA ILE A 100 0.61 -1.46 8.13
C ILE A 100 1.30 -2.73 7.62
N GLY A 101 2.62 -2.69 7.42
CA GLY A 101 3.40 -3.86 7.02
C GLY A 101 3.35 -4.97 8.08
N LYS A 102 3.54 -4.59 9.35
CA LYS A 102 3.48 -5.51 10.49
C LYS A 102 2.10 -6.17 10.61
N ALA A 103 1.03 -5.39 10.46
CA ALA A 103 -0.35 -5.86 10.49
C ALA A 103 -0.66 -6.79 9.32
N THR A 104 -0.23 -6.45 8.10
CA THR A 104 -0.38 -7.31 6.91
C THR A 104 0.19 -8.70 7.15
N VAL A 105 1.43 -8.78 7.65
CA VAL A 105 2.07 -10.06 8.02
C VAL A 105 1.24 -10.84 9.05
N GLN A 106 0.73 -10.17 10.09
CA GLN A 106 -0.06 -10.81 11.14
C GLN A 106 -1.40 -11.36 10.60
N VAL A 107 -2.09 -10.61 9.75
CA VAL A 107 -3.36 -11.03 9.14
C VAL A 107 -3.13 -12.22 8.22
N LEU A 108 -2.11 -12.19 7.37
CA LEU A 108 -1.76 -13.30 6.48
C LEU A 108 -1.40 -14.57 7.27
N ALA A 109 -0.58 -14.42 8.32
CA ALA A 109 -0.25 -15.54 9.21
C ALA A 109 -1.49 -16.12 9.90
N LYS A 110 -2.42 -15.29 10.39
CA LYS A 110 -3.67 -15.76 10.99
C LYS A 110 -4.53 -16.56 9.99
N ASN A 111 -4.41 -16.28 8.70
CA ASN A 111 -5.10 -16.99 7.62
C ASN A 111 -4.31 -18.18 7.05
N ARG A 112 -3.25 -18.65 7.75
CA ARG A 112 -2.40 -19.77 7.30
C ARG A 112 -1.70 -19.50 5.97
N VAL A 113 -1.27 -18.27 5.75
CA VAL A 113 -0.43 -17.88 4.61
C VAL A 113 1.00 -17.75 5.07
N GLU A 114 1.90 -18.52 4.47
CA GLU A 114 3.35 -18.34 4.64
C GLU A 114 3.77 -17.05 3.95
N VAL A 115 4.42 -16.16 4.70
CA VAL A 115 4.90 -14.88 4.19
C VAL A 115 6.41 -14.89 4.22
N VAL A 116 7.02 -14.56 3.08
CA VAL A 116 8.46 -14.29 2.97
C VAL A 116 8.67 -12.87 2.47
N VAL A 117 9.72 -12.23 2.98
CA VAL A 117 10.18 -10.92 2.49
C VAL A 117 11.63 -11.10 2.06
N PRO A 118 11.91 -11.30 0.77
CA PRO A 118 13.26 -11.45 0.26
C PRO A 118 14.10 -10.20 0.56
N GLU A 119 15.35 -10.38 0.98
CA GLU A 119 16.27 -9.26 1.13
C GLU A 119 16.73 -8.73 -0.25
N GLY A 120 17.25 -7.51 -0.28
CA GLY A 120 17.78 -6.91 -1.51
C GLY A 120 16.73 -6.34 -2.46
N GLN A 121 15.45 -6.23 -2.05
CA GLN A 121 14.43 -5.52 -2.81
C GLN A 121 14.80 -4.03 -2.96
N ARG A 122 14.68 -3.50 -4.18
CA ARG A 122 14.81 -2.06 -4.46
C ARG A 122 13.44 -1.35 -4.41
N CYS A 123 13.45 -0.01 -4.44
CA CYS A 123 12.24 0.79 -4.60
C CYS A 123 11.50 0.42 -5.90
N CYS A 124 10.20 0.69 -6.00
CA CYS A 124 9.38 0.43 -7.19
C CYS A 124 9.68 1.36 -8.39
N SER A 125 10.68 2.24 -8.28
CA SER A 125 11.06 3.21 -9.31
C SER A 125 9.98 4.20 -9.74
N MET A 126 8.99 4.46 -8.87
CA MET A 126 8.02 5.55 -9.08
C MET A 126 8.70 6.91 -9.37
N PRO A 127 9.77 7.32 -8.66
CA PRO A 127 10.43 8.59 -8.98
C PRO A 127 11.07 8.61 -10.38
N SER A 128 11.65 7.48 -10.82
CA SER A 128 12.20 7.36 -12.17
C SER A 128 11.09 7.43 -13.22
N PHE A 129 9.94 6.82 -12.93
CA PHE A 129 8.75 6.93 -13.78
C PHE A 129 8.28 8.38 -13.92
N ASP A 130 8.19 9.12 -12.81
CA ASP A 130 7.76 10.54 -12.81
C ASP A 130 8.71 11.44 -13.60
N LEU A 131 10.00 11.08 -13.64
CA LEU A 131 11.03 11.79 -14.40
C LEU A 131 11.19 11.30 -15.85
N GLY A 132 10.50 10.22 -16.24
CA GLY A 132 10.64 9.59 -17.55
C GLY A 132 11.95 8.83 -17.77
N ASP A 133 12.66 8.46 -16.70
CA ASP A 133 13.89 7.65 -16.76
C ASP A 133 13.55 6.16 -16.94
N THR A 134 13.28 5.80 -18.20
CA THR A 134 12.91 4.43 -18.58
C THR A 134 14.04 3.42 -18.40
N GLU A 135 15.29 3.88 -18.44
CA GLU A 135 16.46 3.00 -18.29
C GLU A 135 16.53 2.49 -16.85
N THR A 136 16.50 3.39 -15.87
CA THR A 136 16.52 3.01 -14.44
C THR A 136 15.29 2.18 -14.07
N MET A 137 14.12 2.46 -14.67
CA MET A 137 12.92 1.64 -14.49
C MET A 137 13.16 0.20 -14.97
N ALA A 138 13.68 0.00 -16.18
CA ALA A 138 13.93 -1.32 -16.76
C ALA A 138 14.97 -2.11 -15.95
N GLN A 139 16.03 -1.44 -15.49
CA GLN A 139 17.05 -2.04 -14.63
C GLN A 139 16.46 -2.51 -13.29
N THR A 140 15.58 -1.70 -12.69
CA THR A 140 14.97 -2.04 -11.40
C THR A 140 13.96 -3.17 -11.53
N ALA A 141 13.13 -3.15 -12.58
CA ALA A 141 12.22 -4.25 -12.88
C ALA A 141 12.99 -5.56 -13.10
N THR A 142 14.09 -5.51 -13.86
CA THR A 142 14.95 -6.69 -14.08
C THR A 142 15.52 -7.22 -12.77
N HIS A 143 15.98 -6.35 -11.88
CA HIS A 143 16.49 -6.72 -10.56
C HIS A 143 15.40 -7.42 -9.72
N HIS A 144 14.18 -6.88 -9.67
CA HIS A 144 13.07 -7.51 -8.94
C HIS A 144 12.65 -8.85 -9.55
N LEU A 145 12.59 -8.95 -10.87
CA LEU A 145 12.29 -10.22 -11.55
C LEU A 145 13.32 -11.29 -11.20
N GLN A 146 14.61 -10.96 -11.23
CA GLN A 146 15.68 -11.89 -10.82
C GLN A 146 15.56 -12.30 -9.36
N LEU A 147 15.15 -11.38 -8.49
CA LEU A 147 14.96 -11.66 -7.06
C LEU A 147 13.73 -12.55 -6.79
N PHE A 148 12.62 -12.34 -7.51
CA PHE A 148 11.35 -13.03 -7.24
C PHE A 148 11.15 -14.32 -8.04
N LEU A 149 11.79 -14.47 -9.20
CA LEU A 149 11.64 -15.65 -10.05
C LEU A 149 11.89 -16.99 -9.29
N PRO A 150 12.91 -17.11 -8.42
CA PRO A 150 13.12 -18.32 -7.63
C PRO A 150 11.96 -18.65 -6.69
N TYR A 151 11.24 -17.64 -6.18
CA TYR A 151 10.09 -17.83 -5.29
C TYR A 151 8.85 -18.24 -6.08
N LEU A 152 8.61 -17.63 -7.24
CA LEU A 152 7.53 -18.05 -8.15
C LEU A 152 7.68 -19.53 -8.55
N GLN A 153 8.92 -19.97 -8.83
CA GLN A 153 9.21 -21.38 -9.12
C GLN A 153 8.96 -22.33 -7.93
N GLN A 154 9.01 -21.81 -6.70
CA GLN A 154 8.68 -22.55 -5.48
C GLN A 154 7.16 -22.53 -5.16
N GLY A 155 6.35 -21.91 -6.02
CA GLY A 155 4.89 -21.81 -5.86
C GLY A 155 4.45 -20.72 -4.89
N TYR A 156 5.27 -19.68 -4.69
CA TYR A 156 4.82 -18.46 -4.04
C TYR A 156 4.08 -17.57 -5.04
N ASP A 157 3.05 -16.89 -4.55
CA ASP A 157 2.38 -15.79 -5.25
C ASP A 157 3.06 -14.44 -4.98
#